data_AF-A0A7V6HTC7-F1
#
_entry.id   AF-A0A7V6HTC7-F1
#
_cell.length_a   1.000
_cell.length_b   1.000
_cell.length_c   1.000
_cell.angle_alpha   90.00
_cell.angle_beta   90.00
_cell.angle_gamma   90.00
#
_symmetry.space_group_name_H-M   'P 1'
#
loop_
_entity.id
_entity.type
_entity.pdbx_description
1 polymer ?
#
loop_
_entity_poly.entity_id
_entity_poly.type
_entity_poly.pdbx_seq_one_letter_code
_entity_poly.pdbx_strand_id
1 'polypeptide(L)'
;MVDFILSFILPRKMVRHRDMNIFIAVLLYFACFFVAIGSSNFVGTSYIKKHEQDVLLYSELKALTDESPITLFPVEVEKTEAGTKQIKFDENIHLERITSQTVLEDKTVINLLVFYDLDYDFQKPEEHPLNFDLEGYFRHVPAENEKDMLFLVTKDYLFYIHNHGAFENGVKYFDKSQEGSVYKVDDQGKEIYYLPKDETEISVNEFGDIDTTKWTEVVTSASAKDENGEYFKFITLEDQEPEKFTAVRRLNDNPIVALRTGFMLDYASAEFYNFELNGFSGKVKDLAMEWYNFIVNVQASSIKLNNQIFGFLTIFIIPFLFIIATWLMSRKYGELTRFREYYVIAGVALVVPSLISFVLGFFMPYFSYARYFMFVQIGFYMLVIFRINSDKRLANPAKAHTDEIKLPDKLTTKPLQKKSYYDEEDSGDHKPSEID
;
A
#
# COMPACT_ATOMS: atom_id res chain seq x y z
N MET A 1 36.21 23.61 3.27
CA MET A 1 35.08 22.91 2.60
C MET A 1 35.03 21.43 2.98
N VAL A 2 36.14 20.68 2.86
CA VAL A 2 36.21 19.24 3.25
C VAL A 2 35.81 18.98 4.70
N ASP A 3 36.30 19.78 5.66
CA ASP A 3 35.94 19.63 7.07
C ASP A 3 34.46 19.89 7.39
N PHE A 4 33.81 20.72 6.58
CA PHE A 4 32.37 20.98 6.70
C PHE A 4 31.58 19.75 6.26
N ILE A 5 31.91 19.15 5.11
CA ILE A 5 31.27 17.93 4.62
C ILE A 5 31.49 16.77 5.60
N LEU A 6 32.73 16.59 6.07
CA LEU A 6 33.07 15.55 7.06
C LEU A 6 32.32 15.72 8.39
N SER A 7 31.85 16.94 8.72
CA SER A 7 31.04 17.18 9.92
C SER A 7 29.62 16.60 9.87
N PHE A 8 29.13 16.25 8.67
CA PHE A 8 27.85 15.57 8.47
C PHE A 8 27.99 14.05 8.35
N ILE A 9 29.22 13.53 8.25
CA ILE A 9 29.48 12.10 8.02
C ILE A 9 30.12 11.46 9.25
N LEU A 10 31.10 12.13 9.86
CA LEU A 10 31.87 11.56 10.96
C LEU A 10 31.24 11.92 12.32
N PRO A 11 30.82 10.92 13.12
CA PRO A 11 30.26 11.12 14.46
C PRO A 11 31.08 12.08 15.34
N ARG A 12 32.42 11.98 15.28
CA ARG A 12 33.33 12.80 16.07
C ARG A 12 33.25 14.30 15.72
N LYS A 13 32.94 14.64 14.46
CA LYS A 13 32.89 16.02 13.98
C LYS A 13 31.48 16.63 14.09
N MET A 14 30.43 15.80 14.24
CA MET A 14 29.05 16.25 14.41
C MET A 14 28.81 17.06 15.69
N VAL A 15 29.59 16.80 16.75
CA VAL A 15 29.49 17.53 18.04
C VAL A 15 29.62 19.05 17.88
N ARG A 16 30.33 19.53 16.85
CA ARG A 16 30.49 20.96 16.56
C ARG A 16 29.15 21.65 16.33
N HIS A 17 28.13 20.92 15.90
CA HIS A 17 26.80 21.44 15.64
C HIS A 17 25.90 21.45 16.88
N ARG A 18 26.33 20.95 18.05
CA ARG A 18 25.48 20.83 19.26
C ARG A 18 24.81 22.13 19.69
N ASP A 19 25.47 23.26 19.42
CA ASP A 19 25.04 24.61 19.80
C ASP A 19 24.21 25.31 18.69
N MET A 20 23.93 24.60 17.59
CA MET A 20 23.10 25.10 16.50
C MET A 20 21.70 25.47 16.99
N ASN A 21 21.14 26.54 16.41
CA ASN A 21 19.80 26.97 16.72
C ASN A 21 18.78 25.87 16.37
N ILE A 22 17.84 25.63 17.27
CA ILE A 22 16.82 24.58 17.11
C ILE A 22 15.96 24.80 15.85
N PHE A 23 15.72 26.06 15.44
CA PHE A 23 15.00 26.36 14.20
C PHE A 23 15.76 25.85 12.96
N ILE A 24 17.09 25.94 12.96
CA ILE A 24 17.92 25.41 11.86
C ILE A 24 17.86 23.88 11.86
N ALA A 25 17.85 23.25 13.04
CA ALA A 25 17.66 21.81 13.11
C ALA A 25 16.30 21.40 12.53
N VAL A 26 15.20 22.07 12.89
CA VAL A 26 13.88 21.79 12.32
C VAL A 26 13.86 21.94 10.80
N LEU A 27 14.46 22.99 10.26
CA LEU A 27 14.61 23.16 8.80
C LEU A 27 15.41 22.02 8.17
N LEU A 28 16.42 21.50 8.86
CA LEU A 28 17.21 20.36 8.42
C LEU A 28 16.38 19.07 8.36
N TYR A 29 15.47 18.85 9.32
CA TYR A 29 14.51 17.72 9.25
C TYR A 29 13.60 17.84 8.03
N PHE A 30 13.07 19.03 7.74
CA PHE A 30 12.26 19.24 6.53
C PHE A 30 13.07 19.02 5.25
N ALA A 31 14.30 19.54 5.19
CA ALA A 31 15.20 19.30 4.05
C ALA A 31 15.48 17.79 3.88
N CYS A 32 15.78 17.09 4.96
CA CYS A 32 15.98 15.64 4.96
C CYS A 32 14.72 14.89 4.52
N PHE A 33 13.53 15.32 4.96
CA PHE A 33 12.26 14.77 4.53
C PHE A 33 12.06 14.88 3.02
N PHE A 34 12.19 16.09 2.46
CA PHE A 34 12.05 16.29 1.02
C PHE A 34 13.11 15.53 0.22
N VAL A 35 14.35 15.45 0.72
CA VAL A 35 15.42 14.68 0.08
C VAL A 35 15.12 13.18 0.12
N ALA A 36 14.72 12.64 1.28
CA ALA A 36 14.53 11.21 1.46
C ALA A 36 13.40 10.63 0.58
N ILE A 37 12.31 11.39 0.40
CA ILE A 37 11.15 10.96 -0.40
C ILE A 37 11.15 11.51 -1.83
N GLY A 38 11.98 12.51 -2.12
CA GLY A 38 11.88 13.33 -3.33
C GLY A 38 12.07 12.54 -4.62
N SER A 39 13.10 11.70 -4.69
CA SER A 39 13.34 10.83 -5.85
C SER A 39 12.21 9.83 -6.04
N SER A 40 11.73 9.21 -4.96
CA SER A 40 10.62 8.26 -5.01
C SER A 40 9.32 8.90 -5.51
N ASN A 41 9.04 10.14 -5.09
CA ASN A 41 7.88 10.90 -5.57
C ASN A 41 8.01 11.32 -7.04
N PHE A 42 9.24 11.59 -7.50
CA PHE A 42 9.51 11.96 -8.89
C PHE A 42 9.38 10.76 -9.84
N VAL A 43 9.88 9.59 -9.44
CA VAL A 43 9.89 8.40 -10.30
C VAL A 43 8.59 7.58 -10.17
N GLY A 44 7.68 7.90 -9.25
CA GLY A 44 6.46 7.12 -8.98
C GLY A 44 5.68 6.67 -10.22
N THR A 45 5.40 7.56 -11.17
CA THR A 45 4.73 7.21 -12.44
C THR A 45 5.56 6.26 -13.29
N SER A 46 6.87 6.50 -13.41
CA SER A 46 7.78 5.63 -14.17
C SER A 46 7.95 4.27 -13.51
N TYR A 47 7.91 4.22 -12.17
CA TYR A 47 7.96 3.00 -11.40
C TYR A 47 6.75 2.12 -11.69
N ILE A 48 5.53 2.67 -11.62
CA ILE A 48 4.30 1.94 -11.97
C ILE A 48 4.35 1.44 -13.41
N LYS A 49 4.72 2.30 -14.38
CA LYS A 49 4.83 1.90 -15.78
C LYS A 49 5.85 0.78 -16.02
N LYS A 50 6.95 0.74 -15.26
CA LYS A 50 7.98 -0.30 -15.39
C LYS A 50 7.58 -1.64 -14.77
N HIS A 51 6.73 -1.61 -13.74
CA HIS A 51 6.21 -2.80 -13.05
C HIS A 51 4.76 -3.07 -13.45
N GLU A 52 4.35 -2.63 -14.65
CA GLU A 52 2.98 -2.81 -15.15
C GLU A 52 2.61 -4.28 -15.31
N GLN A 53 3.59 -5.16 -15.56
CA GLN A 53 3.39 -6.61 -15.69
C GLN A 53 3.05 -7.31 -14.37
N ASP A 54 3.42 -6.72 -13.23
CA ASP A 54 3.09 -7.26 -11.91
C ASP A 54 1.63 -6.98 -11.53
N VAL A 55 0.93 -6.18 -12.35
CA VAL A 55 -0.49 -5.87 -12.20
C VAL A 55 -1.18 -6.24 -13.50
N LEU A 56 -1.67 -7.49 -13.56
CA LEU A 56 -2.32 -8.15 -14.71
C LEU A 56 -3.31 -7.26 -15.49
N LEU A 57 -3.90 -6.26 -14.83
CA LEU A 57 -4.83 -5.26 -15.36
C LEU A 57 -4.30 -4.39 -16.53
N TYR A 58 -2.98 -4.10 -16.60
CA TYR A 58 -2.48 -2.95 -17.38
C TYR A 58 -1.92 -3.25 -18.75
N SER A 59 -1.36 -4.45 -18.93
CA SER A 59 -0.68 -4.78 -20.18
C SER A 59 -1.66 -4.97 -21.35
N GLU A 60 -2.86 -5.48 -21.07
CA GLU A 60 -3.91 -5.77 -22.06
C GLU A 60 -4.49 -4.48 -22.67
N LEU A 61 -4.83 -3.47 -21.84
CA LEU A 61 -5.34 -2.17 -22.30
C LEU A 61 -4.36 -1.45 -23.23
N LYS A 62 -3.06 -1.58 -22.96
CA LYS A 62 -2.00 -0.96 -23.77
C LYS A 62 -1.74 -1.71 -25.08
N ALA A 63 -2.02 -3.00 -25.11
CA ALA A 63 -1.82 -3.86 -26.27
C ALA A 63 -2.96 -3.77 -27.30
N LEU A 64 -4.05 -3.07 -26.98
CA LEU A 64 -5.17 -2.87 -27.89
C LEU A 64 -4.73 -2.27 -29.23
N THR A 65 -5.00 -3.00 -30.30
CA THR A 65 -4.79 -2.57 -31.69
C THR A 65 -6.10 -2.11 -32.35
N ASP A 66 -7.24 -2.20 -31.66
CA ASP A 66 -8.53 -1.84 -32.23
C ASP A 66 -8.61 -0.39 -32.68
N GLU A 67 -9.13 -0.21 -33.87
CA GLU A 67 -9.45 1.10 -34.42
C GLU A 67 -10.96 1.34 -34.53
N SER A 68 -11.78 0.43 -34.00
CA SER A 68 -13.23 0.55 -33.96
C SER A 68 -13.63 1.87 -33.28
N PRO A 69 -14.51 2.65 -33.92
CA PRO A 69 -14.97 3.90 -33.32
C PRO A 69 -15.88 3.59 -32.11
N ILE A 70 -15.71 4.38 -31.06
CA ILE A 70 -16.59 4.40 -29.89
C ILE A 70 -16.93 5.86 -29.58
N THR A 71 -18.20 6.10 -29.28
CA THR A 71 -18.68 7.41 -28.84
C THR A 71 -19.40 7.19 -27.53
N LEU A 72 -18.83 7.73 -26.45
CA LEU A 72 -19.43 7.74 -25.13
C LEU A 72 -20.55 8.79 -25.08
N PHE A 73 -21.57 8.53 -24.28
CA PHE A 73 -22.66 9.47 -24.11
C PHE A 73 -22.17 10.73 -23.39
N PRO A 74 -22.50 11.92 -23.92
CA PRO A 74 -22.20 13.16 -23.24
C PRO A 74 -23.05 13.24 -21.98
N VAL A 75 -22.41 13.43 -20.83
CA VAL A 75 -23.09 13.62 -19.55
C VAL A 75 -22.77 15.02 -19.01
N GLU A 76 -23.79 15.77 -18.61
CA GLU A 76 -23.58 17.06 -17.95
C GLU A 76 -23.21 16.81 -16.49
N VAL A 77 -22.23 17.52 -15.95
CA VAL A 77 -21.84 17.41 -14.53
C VAL A 77 -22.29 18.66 -13.79
N GLU A 78 -23.00 18.46 -12.68
CA GLU A 78 -23.40 19.52 -11.78
C GLU A 78 -22.73 19.40 -10.41
N LYS A 79 -22.75 20.50 -9.65
CA LYS A 79 -22.29 20.51 -8.25
C LYS A 79 -23.50 20.47 -7.34
N THR A 80 -23.50 19.55 -6.39
CA THR A 80 -24.49 19.48 -5.33
C THR A 80 -24.34 20.65 -4.36
N GLU A 81 -25.36 20.88 -3.52
CA GLU A 81 -25.28 21.86 -2.41
C GLU A 81 -24.14 21.55 -1.43
N ALA A 82 -23.77 20.27 -1.29
CA ALA A 82 -22.64 19.82 -0.48
C ALA A 82 -21.27 20.03 -1.16
N GLY A 83 -21.25 20.53 -2.40
CA GLY A 83 -20.04 20.78 -3.18
C GLY A 83 -19.46 19.55 -3.88
N THR A 84 -20.14 18.41 -3.84
CA THR A 84 -19.75 17.20 -4.60
C THR A 84 -20.16 17.34 -6.06
N LYS A 85 -19.43 16.68 -6.97
CA LYS A 85 -19.79 16.61 -8.39
C LYS A 85 -20.63 15.36 -8.65
N GLN A 86 -21.72 15.51 -9.37
CA GLN A 86 -22.58 14.42 -9.83
C GLN A 86 -22.96 14.63 -11.30
N ILE A 87 -23.31 13.56 -12.00
CA ILE A 87 -23.95 13.69 -13.31
C ILE A 87 -25.35 14.27 -13.09
N LYS A 88 -25.65 15.32 -13.86
CA LYS A 88 -26.98 15.89 -13.91
C LYS A 88 -27.90 14.89 -14.59
N PHE A 89 -28.99 14.59 -13.90
CA PHE A 89 -30.03 13.71 -14.39
C PHE A 89 -30.68 14.34 -15.63
N ASP A 90 -30.55 13.70 -16.80
CA ASP A 90 -31.34 14.05 -17.99
C ASP A 90 -32.59 13.16 -17.97
N GLU A 91 -33.77 13.77 -17.91
CA GLU A 91 -35.06 13.07 -17.95
C GLU A 91 -35.29 12.28 -19.25
N ASN A 92 -34.39 12.40 -20.25
CA ASN A 92 -34.45 11.63 -21.50
C ASN A 92 -33.44 10.48 -21.57
N ILE A 93 -32.48 10.39 -20.64
CA ILE A 93 -31.40 9.40 -20.66
C ILE A 93 -31.33 8.70 -19.30
N HIS A 94 -32.01 7.57 -19.22
CA HIS A 94 -32.11 6.77 -18.00
C HIS A 94 -31.12 5.61 -18.00
N LEU A 95 -31.03 4.90 -19.13
CA LEU A 95 -30.28 3.66 -19.28
C LEU A 95 -29.68 3.57 -20.68
N GLU A 96 -28.36 3.37 -20.76
CA GLU A 96 -27.72 3.18 -22.05
C GLU A 96 -26.55 2.21 -21.98
N ARG A 97 -26.37 1.42 -23.04
CA ARG A 97 -25.35 0.38 -23.11
C ARG A 97 -24.56 0.48 -24.41
N ILE A 98 -23.24 0.49 -24.26
CA ILE A 98 -22.28 0.38 -25.36
C ILE A 98 -21.51 -0.91 -25.16
N THR A 99 -21.47 -1.73 -26.21
CA THR A 99 -20.61 -2.92 -26.26
C THR A 99 -19.64 -2.78 -27.41
N SER A 100 -18.39 -3.13 -27.18
CA SER A 100 -17.36 -3.19 -28.20
C SER A 100 -16.52 -4.43 -27.96
N GLN A 101 -16.25 -5.17 -29.03
CA GLN A 101 -15.43 -6.36 -28.98
C GLN A 101 -14.20 -6.15 -29.86
N THR A 102 -13.07 -6.58 -29.34
CA THR A 102 -11.79 -6.48 -30.04
C THR A 102 -10.94 -7.72 -29.87
N VAL A 103 -10.00 -7.91 -30.79
CA VAL A 103 -9.11 -9.08 -30.80
C VAL A 103 -7.67 -8.61 -30.84
N LEU A 104 -6.87 -9.07 -29.88
CA LEU A 104 -5.43 -8.82 -29.80
C LEU A 104 -4.66 -9.70 -30.79
N GLU A 105 -3.39 -9.36 -31.04
CA GLU A 105 -2.50 -10.12 -31.93
C GLU A 105 -2.32 -11.58 -31.50
N ASP A 106 -2.40 -11.86 -30.20
CA ASP A 106 -2.29 -13.21 -29.62
C ASP A 106 -3.62 -14.00 -29.63
N LYS A 107 -4.67 -13.45 -30.26
CA LYS A 107 -6.04 -13.99 -30.35
C LYS A 107 -6.84 -13.93 -29.05
N THR A 108 -6.37 -13.20 -28.05
CA THR A 108 -7.20 -12.83 -26.90
C THR A 108 -8.31 -11.88 -27.37
N VAL A 109 -9.54 -12.17 -26.98
CA VAL A 109 -10.73 -11.35 -27.23
C VAL A 109 -10.96 -10.48 -26.01
N ILE A 110 -11.05 -9.16 -26.20
CA ILE A 110 -11.42 -8.23 -25.14
C ILE A 110 -12.83 -7.71 -25.43
N ASN A 111 -13.73 -7.89 -24.47
CA ASN A 111 -15.09 -7.34 -24.50
C ASN A 111 -15.15 -6.10 -23.60
N LEU A 112 -15.34 -4.94 -24.21
CA LEU A 112 -15.57 -3.67 -23.53
C LEU A 112 -17.08 -3.42 -23.40
N LEU A 113 -17.53 -3.28 -22.16
CA LEU A 113 -18.91 -2.98 -21.79
C LEU A 113 -18.95 -1.65 -21.05
N VAL A 114 -19.66 -0.68 -21.60
CA VAL A 114 -19.95 0.60 -20.93
C VAL A 114 -21.46 0.67 -20.70
N PHE A 115 -21.85 0.83 -19.44
CA PHE A 115 -23.25 0.89 -19.02
C PHE A 115 -23.50 2.18 -18.25
N TYR A 116 -24.51 2.94 -18.66
CA TYR A 116 -24.99 4.14 -18.01
C TYR A 116 -26.26 3.79 -17.25
N ASP A 117 -26.21 3.91 -15.93
CA ASP A 117 -27.34 3.70 -15.01
C ASP A 117 -27.52 4.96 -14.17
N LEU A 118 -28.13 5.99 -14.77
CA LEU A 118 -28.32 7.27 -14.11
C LEU A 118 -29.49 7.27 -13.13
N ASP A 119 -30.35 6.26 -13.21
CA ASP A 119 -31.45 6.02 -12.29
C ASP A 119 -30.98 5.45 -10.95
N TYR A 120 -29.82 4.77 -10.91
CA TYR A 120 -29.28 4.21 -9.69
C TYR A 120 -28.91 5.29 -8.66
N ASP A 121 -29.52 5.22 -7.47
CA ASP A 121 -29.21 6.09 -6.33
C ASP A 121 -28.50 5.27 -5.25
N PHE A 122 -27.22 5.57 -5.02
CA PHE A 122 -26.43 4.87 -4.00
C PHE A 122 -26.93 5.09 -2.57
N GLN A 123 -27.57 6.24 -2.29
CA GLN A 123 -28.11 6.52 -0.96
C GLN A 123 -29.40 5.73 -0.71
N LYS A 124 -30.09 5.33 -1.78
CA LYS A 124 -31.38 4.64 -1.74
C LYS A 124 -31.45 3.48 -2.75
N PRO A 125 -30.55 2.49 -2.64
CA PRO A 125 -30.47 1.39 -3.60
C PRO A 125 -31.72 0.50 -3.62
N GLU A 126 -32.55 0.53 -2.56
CA GLU A 126 -33.82 -0.20 -2.51
C GLU A 126 -34.94 0.50 -3.30
N GLU A 127 -34.95 1.84 -3.31
CA GLU A 127 -35.92 2.64 -4.07
C GLU A 127 -35.51 2.76 -5.54
N HIS A 128 -34.19 2.77 -5.79
CA HIS A 128 -33.56 2.96 -7.08
C HIS A 128 -32.47 1.90 -7.30
N PRO A 129 -32.88 0.64 -7.57
CA PRO A 129 -31.95 -0.47 -7.72
C PRO A 129 -31.11 -0.33 -8.99
N LEU A 130 -29.93 -0.97 -8.97
CA LEU A 130 -29.07 -1.06 -10.14
C LEU A 130 -29.77 -1.92 -11.20
N ASN A 131 -29.95 -1.37 -12.40
CA ASN A 131 -30.56 -2.05 -13.55
C ASN A 131 -29.58 -2.97 -14.27
N PHE A 132 -28.28 -2.74 -14.11
CA PHE A 132 -27.24 -3.63 -14.62
C PHE A 132 -27.21 -4.96 -13.87
N ASP A 133 -27.24 -6.09 -14.59
CA ASP A 133 -27.10 -7.44 -14.02
C ASP A 133 -25.66 -7.70 -13.56
N LEU A 134 -25.31 -7.09 -12.42
CA LEU A 134 -23.99 -7.20 -11.84
C LEU A 134 -23.69 -8.62 -11.36
N GLU A 135 -24.70 -9.33 -10.88
CA GLU A 135 -24.57 -10.73 -10.47
C GLU A 135 -24.27 -11.63 -11.65
N GLY A 136 -25.00 -11.49 -12.75
CA GLY A 136 -24.75 -12.19 -14.01
C GLY A 136 -23.37 -11.90 -14.56
N TYR A 137 -22.96 -10.63 -14.63
CA TYR A 137 -21.61 -10.24 -15.04
C TYR A 137 -20.58 -11.01 -14.22
N PHE A 138 -20.67 -10.92 -12.89
CA PHE A 138 -19.72 -11.59 -12.02
C PHE A 138 -19.77 -13.12 -12.07
N ARG A 139 -20.89 -13.75 -12.42
CA ARG A 139 -20.98 -15.21 -12.53
C ARG A 139 -20.52 -15.73 -13.88
N HIS A 140 -20.49 -14.87 -14.89
CA HIS A 140 -20.07 -15.24 -16.22
C HIS A 140 -18.67 -15.85 -16.19
N VAL A 141 -18.54 -17.02 -16.84
CA VAL A 141 -17.26 -17.69 -17.04
C VAL A 141 -16.86 -17.50 -18.49
N PRO A 142 -16.02 -16.50 -18.81
CA PRO A 142 -15.60 -16.24 -20.18
C PRO A 142 -14.74 -17.41 -20.69
N ALA A 143 -14.61 -17.53 -22.01
CA ALA A 143 -13.68 -18.49 -22.60
C ALA A 143 -12.23 -18.21 -22.15
N GLU A 144 -11.34 -19.21 -22.21
CA GLU A 144 -9.94 -19.06 -21.76
C GLU A 144 -9.20 -17.89 -22.43
N ASN A 145 -9.58 -17.55 -23.66
CA ASN A 145 -9.03 -16.44 -24.45
C ASN A 145 -9.90 -15.19 -24.44
N GLU A 146 -10.93 -15.10 -23.60
CA GLU A 146 -11.81 -13.94 -23.47
C GLU A 146 -11.53 -13.16 -22.18
N LYS A 147 -11.65 -11.84 -22.28
CA LYS A 147 -11.43 -10.89 -21.18
C LYS A 147 -12.50 -9.82 -21.22
N ASP A 148 -13.21 -9.64 -20.11
CA ASP A 148 -14.29 -8.66 -20.03
C ASP A 148 -13.87 -7.43 -19.24
N MET A 149 -14.32 -6.26 -19.68
CA MET A 149 -14.08 -4.97 -19.04
C MET A 149 -15.39 -4.22 -18.91
N LEU A 150 -15.86 -4.00 -17.68
CA LEU A 150 -17.05 -3.23 -17.38
C LEU A 150 -16.70 -1.82 -16.90
N PHE A 151 -17.35 -0.84 -17.50
CA PHE A 151 -17.48 0.53 -17.05
C PHE A 151 -18.93 0.79 -16.71
N LEU A 152 -19.21 1.03 -15.43
CA LEU A 152 -20.55 1.38 -14.96
C LEU A 152 -20.55 2.84 -14.51
N VAL A 153 -21.27 3.66 -15.25
CA VAL A 153 -21.44 5.10 -15.04
C VAL A 153 -22.77 5.32 -14.33
N THR A 154 -22.74 5.80 -13.08
CA THR A 154 -23.94 6.13 -12.32
C THR A 154 -24.00 7.62 -12.03
N LYS A 155 -25.11 8.09 -11.45
CA LYS A 155 -25.26 9.50 -11.08
C LYS A 155 -24.10 10.04 -10.22
N ASP A 156 -23.66 9.25 -9.25
CA ASP A 156 -22.69 9.69 -8.23
C ASP A 156 -21.27 9.20 -8.49
N TYR A 157 -21.13 8.04 -9.15
CA TYR A 157 -19.85 7.34 -9.24
C TYR A 157 -19.62 6.70 -10.60
N LEU A 158 -18.34 6.53 -10.90
CA LEU A 158 -17.86 5.65 -11.93
C LEU A 158 -17.27 4.40 -11.29
N PHE A 159 -17.67 3.24 -11.79
CA PHE A 159 -17.09 1.95 -11.44
C PHE A 159 -16.36 1.34 -12.63
N TYR A 160 -15.21 0.75 -12.36
CA TYR A 160 -14.44 -0.04 -13.31
C TYR A 160 -14.15 -1.42 -12.76
N ILE A 161 -14.47 -2.44 -13.56
CA ILE A 161 -14.24 -3.84 -13.23
C ILE A 161 -13.54 -4.52 -14.40
N HIS A 162 -12.37 -5.10 -14.13
CA HIS A 162 -11.69 -5.98 -15.07
C HIS A 162 -11.96 -7.43 -14.71
N ASN A 163 -12.26 -8.21 -15.74
CA ASN A 163 -12.32 -9.67 -15.77
C ASN A 163 -13.08 -10.30 -14.61
N HIS A 164 -14.36 -9.98 -14.44
CA HIS A 164 -15.27 -10.62 -13.48
C HIS A 164 -14.73 -10.85 -12.05
N GLY A 165 -13.63 -10.24 -11.59
CA GLY A 165 -12.97 -10.55 -10.31
C GLY A 165 -11.83 -11.59 -10.38
N ALA A 166 -11.24 -11.95 -9.23
CA ALA A 166 -10.07 -12.84 -9.19
C ALA A 166 -10.46 -14.33 -9.32
N PHE A 167 -9.75 -15.06 -10.19
CA PHE A 167 -9.91 -16.50 -10.41
C PHE A 167 -8.71 -17.27 -9.86
N GLU A 168 -8.95 -18.32 -9.08
CA GLU A 168 -7.93 -19.29 -8.69
C GLU A 168 -8.49 -20.70 -8.96
N ASN A 169 -7.79 -21.52 -9.74
CA ASN A 169 -8.20 -22.90 -10.06
C ASN A 169 -9.63 -23.06 -10.65
N GLY A 170 -10.09 -22.12 -11.48
CA GLY A 170 -11.43 -22.17 -12.08
C GLY A 170 -12.57 -21.87 -11.09
N VAL A 171 -12.23 -21.50 -9.85
CA VAL A 171 -13.17 -21.01 -8.84
C VAL A 171 -12.90 -19.53 -8.63
N LYS A 172 -13.96 -18.74 -8.70
CA LYS A 172 -13.87 -17.31 -8.49
C LYS A 172 -13.79 -17.01 -6.99
N TYR A 173 -12.72 -16.34 -6.58
CA TYR A 173 -12.50 -15.93 -5.19
C TYR A 173 -12.70 -14.42 -5.07
N PHE A 174 -13.62 -14.03 -4.19
CA PHE A 174 -13.49 -12.76 -3.51
C PHE A 174 -12.48 -13.00 -2.38
N ASP A 175 -11.55 -12.08 -2.13
CA ASP A 175 -10.58 -12.23 -1.03
C ASP A 175 -11.33 -12.63 0.26
N LYS A 176 -10.92 -13.71 0.94
CA LYS A 176 -11.57 -14.21 2.17
C LYS A 176 -11.69 -13.16 3.27
N SER A 177 -10.85 -12.12 3.25
CA SER A 177 -10.97 -10.97 4.14
C SER A 177 -12.12 -10.01 3.80
N GLN A 178 -12.73 -10.16 2.62
CA GLN A 178 -13.82 -9.36 2.04
C GLN A 178 -15.10 -10.16 1.75
N GLU A 179 -15.05 -11.50 1.76
CA GLU A 179 -16.19 -12.39 1.48
C GLU A 179 -17.43 -12.09 2.36
N GLY A 180 -17.24 -11.68 3.62
CA GLY A 180 -18.35 -11.41 4.54
C GLY A 180 -19.15 -10.13 4.27
N SER A 181 -18.66 -9.20 3.44
CA SER A 181 -19.38 -7.95 3.14
C SER A 181 -20.08 -7.95 1.78
N VAL A 182 -19.64 -8.77 0.81
CA VAL A 182 -20.02 -8.65 -0.61
C VAL A 182 -21.35 -9.35 -0.93
N TYR A 183 -21.74 -10.35 -0.14
CA TYR A 183 -22.98 -11.11 -0.32
C TYR A 183 -24.08 -10.63 0.64
N LYS A 184 -25.34 -10.91 0.28
CA LYS A 184 -26.47 -10.65 1.18
C LYS A 184 -26.38 -11.50 2.44
N VAL A 185 -26.56 -10.85 3.59
CA VAL A 185 -26.59 -11.48 4.91
C VAL A 185 -27.93 -11.21 5.58
N ASP A 186 -28.33 -12.10 6.49
CA ASP A 186 -29.49 -11.92 7.36
C ASP A 186 -29.18 -10.95 8.52
N ASP A 187 -30.20 -10.68 9.36
CA ASP A 187 -30.08 -9.80 10.54
C ASP A 187 -29.05 -10.29 11.57
N GLN A 188 -28.57 -11.54 11.46
CA GLN A 188 -27.55 -12.13 12.31
C GLN A 188 -26.16 -12.14 11.65
N GLY A 189 -26.03 -11.56 10.46
CA GLY A 189 -24.79 -11.50 9.69
C GLY A 189 -24.42 -12.81 9.00
N LYS A 190 -25.38 -13.73 8.82
CA LYS A 190 -25.16 -15.01 8.13
C LYS A 190 -25.61 -14.91 6.67
N GLU A 191 -24.79 -15.46 5.77
CA GLU A 191 -25.09 -15.47 4.33
C GLU A 191 -26.43 -16.14 4.01
N ILE A 192 -27.17 -15.53 3.09
CA ILE A 192 -28.44 -16.04 2.58
C ILE A 192 -28.19 -16.78 1.26
N TYR A 193 -28.77 -17.97 1.14
CA TYR A 193 -28.69 -18.81 -0.05
C TYR A 193 -30.07 -18.90 -0.69
N TYR A 194 -30.10 -18.93 -2.03
CA TYR A 194 -31.32 -18.96 -2.82
C TYR A 194 -31.36 -20.21 -3.72
N LEU A 195 -32.56 -20.74 -3.91
CA LEU A 195 -32.92 -21.78 -4.86
C LEU A 195 -34.07 -21.27 -5.74
N PRO A 196 -34.25 -21.82 -6.96
CA PRO A 196 -35.40 -21.49 -7.77
C PRO A 196 -36.68 -22.05 -7.14
N LYS A 197 -37.73 -21.24 -7.10
CA LYS A 197 -39.03 -21.62 -6.55
C LYS A 197 -39.76 -22.59 -7.47
N ASP A 198 -39.76 -22.32 -8.77
CA ASP A 198 -40.41 -23.10 -9.82
C ASP A 198 -39.77 -22.80 -11.19
N GLU A 199 -40.26 -23.45 -12.26
CA GLU A 199 -39.76 -23.30 -13.63
C GLU A 199 -39.84 -21.86 -14.16
N THR A 200 -40.73 -21.02 -13.63
CA THR A 200 -40.90 -19.64 -14.10
C THR A 200 -39.73 -18.73 -13.69
N GLU A 201 -38.96 -19.15 -12.68
CA GLU A 201 -37.73 -18.46 -12.25
C GLU A 201 -36.48 -18.95 -13.00
N ILE A 202 -36.61 -19.95 -13.87
CA ILE A 202 -35.51 -20.45 -14.70
C ILE A 202 -35.52 -19.67 -16.01
N SER A 203 -34.61 -18.70 -16.09
CA SER A 203 -34.38 -17.94 -17.31
C SER A 203 -32.89 -17.70 -17.50
N VAL A 204 -32.52 -17.29 -18.71
CA VAL A 204 -31.13 -16.98 -19.06
C VAL A 204 -30.92 -15.47 -18.96
N ASN A 205 -29.79 -15.05 -18.41
CA ASN A 205 -29.39 -13.65 -18.31
C ASN A 205 -28.82 -13.14 -19.65
N GLU A 206 -28.38 -11.89 -19.67
CA GLU A 206 -27.82 -11.27 -20.87
C GLU A 206 -26.49 -11.86 -21.35
N PHE A 207 -25.83 -12.67 -20.51
CA PHE A 207 -24.55 -13.33 -20.81
C PHE A 207 -24.72 -14.78 -21.30
N GLY A 208 -25.96 -15.30 -21.35
CA GLY A 208 -26.23 -16.69 -21.73
C GLY A 208 -26.18 -17.68 -20.57
N ASP A 209 -25.98 -17.20 -19.34
CA ASP A 209 -25.95 -18.00 -18.11
C ASP A 209 -27.31 -18.01 -17.41
N ILE A 210 -27.54 -18.97 -16.51
CA ILE A 210 -28.79 -19.03 -15.73
C ILE A 210 -28.88 -17.80 -14.82
N ASP A 211 -29.98 -17.05 -14.94
CA ASP A 211 -30.26 -15.85 -14.16
C ASP A 211 -30.72 -16.21 -12.74
N THR A 212 -29.78 -16.20 -11.81
CA THR A 212 -30.03 -16.49 -10.39
C THR A 212 -30.65 -15.32 -9.61
N THR A 213 -30.73 -14.13 -10.21
CA THR A 213 -31.30 -12.94 -9.55
C THR A 213 -32.81 -13.10 -9.34
N LYS A 214 -33.46 -13.92 -10.17
CA LYS A 214 -34.90 -14.21 -10.12
C LYS A 214 -35.29 -15.26 -9.09
N TRP A 215 -34.33 -15.99 -8.54
CA TRP A 215 -34.62 -17.07 -7.59
C TRP A 215 -35.12 -16.50 -6.26
N THR A 216 -36.30 -16.93 -5.82
CA THR A 216 -36.93 -16.37 -4.61
C THR A 216 -36.95 -17.29 -3.40
N GLU A 217 -36.67 -18.60 -3.56
CA GLU A 217 -36.72 -19.54 -2.44
C GLU A 217 -35.47 -19.45 -1.56
N VAL A 218 -35.65 -18.94 -0.33
CA VAL A 218 -34.55 -18.88 0.66
C VAL A 218 -34.30 -20.26 1.26
N VAL A 219 -33.05 -20.69 1.23
CA VAL A 219 -32.61 -21.95 1.83
C VAL A 219 -32.81 -21.94 3.34
N THR A 220 -33.36 -23.03 3.87
CA THR A 220 -33.53 -23.24 5.31
C THR A 220 -32.79 -24.48 5.77
N SER A 221 -32.74 -24.73 7.09
CA SER A 221 -32.20 -25.97 7.63
C SER A 221 -32.93 -27.24 7.17
N ALA A 222 -34.15 -27.10 6.63
CA ALA A 222 -34.95 -28.19 6.08
C ALA A 222 -34.72 -28.43 4.58
N SER A 223 -34.01 -27.54 3.88
CA SER A 223 -33.71 -27.70 2.45
C SER A 223 -32.80 -28.91 2.22
N ALA A 224 -33.02 -29.61 1.10
CA ALA A 224 -32.26 -30.81 0.75
C ALA A 224 -30.77 -30.49 0.55
N LYS A 225 -29.90 -31.40 0.98
CA LYS A 225 -28.45 -31.32 0.81
C LYS A 225 -27.94 -32.53 0.08
N ASP A 226 -26.95 -32.32 -0.79
CA ASP A 226 -26.29 -33.43 -1.47
C ASP A 226 -25.16 -34.02 -0.63
N GLU A 227 -24.43 -34.97 -1.21
CA GLU A 227 -23.34 -35.71 -0.57
C GLU A 227 -22.17 -34.80 -0.14
N ASN A 228 -22.03 -33.63 -0.75
CA ASN A 228 -21.02 -32.63 -0.41
C ASN A 228 -21.53 -31.62 0.63
N GLY A 229 -22.79 -31.74 1.05
CA GLY A 229 -23.43 -30.82 1.99
C GLY A 229 -23.97 -29.53 1.34
N GLU A 230 -24.00 -29.46 0.01
CA GLU A 230 -24.53 -28.30 -0.73
C GLU A 230 -26.04 -28.40 -0.85
N TYR A 231 -26.74 -27.28 -0.66
CA TYR A 231 -28.19 -27.26 -0.79
C TYR A 231 -28.60 -27.34 -2.26
N PHE A 232 -29.64 -28.13 -2.57
CA PHE A 232 -30.11 -28.28 -3.95
C PHE A 232 -31.62 -28.46 -4.04
N LYS A 233 -32.16 -28.29 -5.25
CA LYS A 233 -33.54 -28.60 -5.61
C LYS A 233 -33.63 -29.12 -7.04
N PHE A 234 -34.56 -30.05 -7.29
CA PHE A 234 -34.89 -30.48 -8.65
C PHE A 234 -36.08 -29.70 -9.18
N ILE A 235 -35.98 -29.19 -10.40
CA ILE A 235 -37.10 -28.57 -11.12
C ILE A 235 -37.28 -29.27 -12.45
N THR A 236 -38.53 -29.60 -12.78
CA THR A 236 -38.92 -30.14 -14.07
C THR A 236 -39.22 -28.97 -15.00
N LEU A 237 -38.48 -28.86 -16.10
CA LEU A 237 -38.74 -27.91 -17.18
C LEU A 237 -39.63 -28.60 -18.23
N GLU A 238 -40.49 -27.85 -18.92
CA GLU A 238 -41.47 -28.35 -19.91
C GLU A 238 -40.98 -29.59 -20.69
N ASP A 239 -41.57 -30.76 -20.39
CA ASP A 239 -41.30 -32.07 -21.01
C ASP A 239 -39.84 -32.59 -20.95
N GLN A 240 -39.04 -32.13 -19.98
CA GLN A 240 -37.67 -32.60 -19.72
C GLN A 240 -37.52 -33.36 -18.40
N GLU A 241 -36.43 -34.12 -18.27
CA GLU A 241 -36.04 -34.73 -16.99
C GLU A 241 -35.78 -33.65 -15.93
N PRO A 242 -36.09 -33.90 -14.63
CA PRO A 242 -35.84 -32.94 -13.57
C PRO A 242 -34.36 -32.54 -13.51
N GLU A 243 -34.08 -31.26 -13.68
CA GLU A 243 -32.74 -30.70 -13.61
C GLU A 243 -32.40 -30.33 -12.16
N LYS A 244 -31.16 -30.61 -11.74
CA LYS A 244 -30.66 -30.29 -10.40
C LYS A 244 -30.12 -28.86 -10.39
N PHE A 245 -30.69 -28.01 -9.55
CA PHE A 245 -30.20 -26.67 -9.27
C PHE A 245 -29.56 -26.62 -7.87
N THR A 246 -28.32 -26.15 -7.80
CA THR A 246 -27.60 -25.94 -6.53
C THR A 246 -27.84 -24.53 -6.00
N ALA A 247 -27.91 -24.38 -4.69
CA ALA A 247 -28.16 -23.09 -4.06
C ALA A 247 -27.02 -22.11 -4.28
N VAL A 248 -27.39 -20.84 -4.44
CA VAL A 248 -26.46 -19.77 -4.79
C VAL A 248 -26.55 -18.60 -3.80
N ARG A 249 -25.41 -17.94 -3.56
CA ARG A 249 -25.30 -16.71 -2.77
C ARG A 249 -25.50 -15.49 -3.65
N ARG A 250 -26.36 -14.54 -3.28
CA ARG A 250 -26.60 -13.31 -4.06
C ARG A 250 -25.66 -12.18 -3.65
N LEU A 251 -25.13 -11.44 -4.62
CA LEU A 251 -24.36 -10.22 -4.34
C LEU A 251 -25.23 -9.16 -3.67
N ASN A 252 -24.62 -8.27 -2.91
CA ASN A 252 -25.33 -7.13 -2.36
C ASN A 252 -25.89 -6.25 -3.51
N ASP A 253 -27.15 -5.83 -3.40
CA ASP A 253 -27.80 -4.95 -4.39
C ASP A 253 -27.12 -3.58 -4.50
N ASN A 254 -26.31 -3.24 -3.48
CA ASN A 254 -25.47 -2.08 -3.51
C ASN A 254 -24.13 -2.40 -4.23
N PRO A 255 -23.94 -1.98 -5.50
CA PRO A 255 -22.68 -2.13 -6.20
C PRO A 255 -21.48 -1.61 -5.43
N ILE A 256 -21.57 -0.56 -4.59
CA ILE A 256 -20.39 -0.11 -3.81
C ILE A 256 -19.89 -1.22 -2.88
N VAL A 257 -20.79 -2.02 -2.34
CA VAL A 257 -20.44 -3.12 -1.45
C VAL A 257 -19.85 -4.28 -2.26
N ALA A 258 -20.46 -4.60 -3.41
CA ALA A 258 -20.01 -5.68 -4.28
C ALA A 258 -18.73 -5.35 -5.07
N LEU A 259 -18.50 -4.07 -5.36
CA LEU A 259 -17.42 -3.54 -6.20
C LEU A 259 -16.27 -2.95 -5.42
N ARG A 260 -16.22 -3.12 -4.08
CA ARG A 260 -15.04 -2.76 -3.26
C ARG A 260 -13.76 -3.49 -3.70
N THR A 261 -13.88 -4.56 -4.48
CA THR A 261 -12.77 -5.26 -5.13
C THR A 261 -12.36 -4.66 -6.47
N GLY A 262 -13.16 -3.76 -7.05
CA GLY A 262 -12.89 -2.98 -8.26
C GLY A 262 -12.47 -1.54 -7.96
N PHE A 263 -12.23 -0.74 -9.00
CA PHE A 263 -11.92 0.68 -8.84
C PHE A 263 -13.22 1.50 -8.88
N MET A 264 -13.52 2.20 -7.79
CA MET A 264 -14.66 3.10 -7.67
C MET A 264 -14.17 4.53 -7.46
N LEU A 265 -14.74 5.48 -8.21
CA LEU A 265 -14.31 6.88 -8.19
C LEU A 265 -15.50 7.83 -8.26
N ASP A 266 -15.44 8.89 -7.47
CA ASP A 266 -16.30 10.05 -7.65
C ASP A 266 -15.79 10.94 -8.80
N TYR A 267 -16.68 11.77 -9.36
CA TYR A 267 -16.36 12.61 -10.51
C TYR A 267 -15.34 13.72 -10.24
N ALA A 268 -15.21 14.20 -9.00
CA ALA A 268 -14.19 15.18 -8.66
C ALA A 268 -12.80 14.55 -8.62
N SER A 269 -12.72 13.31 -8.13
CA SER A 269 -11.51 12.49 -8.15
C SER A 269 -11.13 12.12 -9.58
N ALA A 270 -12.08 11.74 -10.43
CA ALA A 270 -11.81 11.45 -11.85
C ALA A 270 -11.16 12.64 -12.57
N GLU A 271 -11.72 13.85 -12.42
CA GLU A 271 -11.14 15.08 -12.98
C GLU A 271 -9.76 15.39 -12.39
N PHE A 272 -9.57 15.23 -11.08
CA PHE A 272 -8.27 15.45 -10.42
C PHE A 272 -7.15 14.59 -11.04
N TYR A 273 -7.48 13.40 -11.53
CA TYR A 273 -6.54 12.49 -12.19
C TYR A 273 -6.54 12.62 -13.72
N ASN A 274 -7.12 13.70 -14.26
CA ASN A 274 -7.25 14.03 -15.68
C ASN A 274 -8.00 12.96 -16.48
N PHE A 275 -9.10 12.47 -15.93
CA PHE A 275 -9.99 11.60 -16.66
C PHE A 275 -11.30 12.32 -17.00
N GLU A 276 -11.60 12.47 -18.29
CA GLU A 276 -12.81 13.08 -18.82
C GLU A 276 -13.68 12.04 -19.53
N LEU A 277 -14.81 11.68 -18.92
CA LEU A 277 -15.78 10.74 -19.50
C LEU A 277 -16.67 11.40 -20.56
N ASN A 278 -16.79 12.73 -20.51
CA ASN A 278 -17.83 13.46 -21.21
C ASN A 278 -17.60 13.50 -22.71
N GLY A 279 -18.44 12.78 -23.46
CA GLY A 279 -18.50 12.89 -24.91
C GLY A 279 -17.20 12.45 -25.59
N PHE A 280 -16.44 11.53 -24.96
CA PHE A 280 -15.32 10.89 -25.62
C PHE A 280 -15.80 10.32 -26.96
N SER A 281 -15.20 10.76 -28.06
CA SER A 281 -15.45 10.18 -29.38
C SER A 281 -14.10 9.93 -30.03
N GLY A 282 -13.82 8.67 -30.30
CA GLY A 282 -12.51 8.25 -30.75
C GLY A 282 -12.47 6.76 -31.02
N LYS A 283 -11.27 6.18 -30.99
CA LYS A 283 -11.10 4.74 -31.09
C LYS A 283 -11.20 4.09 -29.72
N VAL A 284 -11.63 2.83 -29.67
CA VAL A 284 -11.65 2.02 -28.44
C VAL A 284 -10.27 2.00 -27.75
N LYS A 285 -9.21 1.91 -28.55
CA LYS A 285 -7.82 2.01 -28.06
C LYS A 285 -7.53 3.34 -27.35
N ASP A 286 -8.02 4.45 -27.88
CA ASP A 286 -7.77 5.77 -27.31
C ASP A 286 -8.45 5.89 -25.94
N LEU A 287 -9.70 5.41 -25.82
CA LEU A 287 -10.41 5.33 -24.53
C LEU A 287 -9.66 4.44 -23.52
N ALA A 288 -9.21 3.26 -23.97
CA ALA A 288 -8.43 2.35 -23.13
C ALA A 288 -7.10 2.95 -22.68
N MET A 289 -6.44 3.76 -23.51
CA MET A 289 -5.20 4.45 -23.18
C MET A 289 -5.40 5.61 -22.20
N GLU A 290 -6.48 6.39 -22.35
CA GLU A 290 -6.88 7.38 -21.36
C GLU A 290 -7.11 6.72 -20.00
N TRP A 291 -7.77 5.56 -20.01
CA TRP A 291 -7.98 4.77 -18.80
C TRP A 291 -6.71 4.24 -18.18
N TYR A 292 -5.83 3.64 -18.98
CA TYR A 292 -4.53 3.20 -18.52
C TYR A 292 -3.77 4.34 -17.82
N ASN A 293 -3.73 5.52 -18.45
CA ASN A 293 -3.05 6.69 -17.88
C ASN A 293 -3.69 7.16 -16.58
N PHE A 294 -5.03 7.18 -16.53
CA PHE A 294 -5.78 7.50 -15.32
C PHE A 294 -5.40 6.57 -14.15
N ILE A 295 -5.43 5.25 -14.36
CA ILE A 295 -5.12 4.30 -13.28
C ILE A 295 -3.66 4.44 -12.82
N VAL A 296 -2.74 4.61 -13.77
CA VAL A 296 -1.33 4.89 -13.46
C VAL A 296 -1.19 6.16 -12.61
N ASN A 297 -1.95 7.22 -12.91
CA ASN A 297 -1.94 8.47 -12.15
C ASN A 297 -2.49 8.31 -10.73
N VAL A 298 -3.58 7.55 -10.57
CA VAL A 298 -4.15 7.21 -9.24
C VAL A 298 -3.11 6.48 -8.40
N GLN A 299 -2.50 5.42 -8.95
CA GLN A 299 -1.51 4.64 -8.21
C GLN A 299 -0.24 5.44 -7.90
N ALA A 300 0.26 6.22 -8.85
CA ALA A 300 1.40 7.09 -8.62
C ALA A 300 1.12 8.11 -7.52
N SER A 301 -0.11 8.63 -7.44
CA SER A 301 -0.54 9.54 -6.39
C SER A 301 -0.69 8.85 -5.03
N SER A 302 -1.21 7.62 -5.00
CA SER A 302 -1.23 6.78 -3.81
C SER A 302 0.19 6.49 -3.29
N ILE A 303 1.15 6.19 -4.18
CA ILE A 303 2.56 6.05 -3.81
C ILE A 303 3.09 7.34 -3.19
N LYS A 304 2.84 8.51 -3.81
CA LYS A 304 3.28 9.80 -3.27
C LYS A 304 2.70 10.06 -1.88
N LEU A 305 1.42 9.80 -1.68
CA LEU A 305 0.74 9.96 -0.38
C LEU A 305 1.35 9.03 0.67
N ASN A 306 1.52 7.75 0.35
CA ASN A 306 2.16 6.78 1.24
C ASN A 306 3.59 7.19 1.58
N ASN A 307 4.39 7.59 0.59
CA ASN A 307 5.74 8.09 0.81
C ASN A 307 5.75 9.30 1.76
N GLN A 308 4.81 10.23 1.63
CA GLN A 308 4.70 11.38 2.52
C GLN A 308 4.33 10.97 3.95
N ILE A 309 3.33 10.10 4.13
CA ILE A 309 2.90 9.62 5.45
C ILE A 309 4.05 8.86 6.14
N PHE A 310 4.63 7.87 5.46
CA PHE A 310 5.73 7.08 6.00
C PHE A 310 6.99 7.93 6.20
N GLY A 311 7.30 8.86 5.30
CA GLY A 311 8.40 9.80 5.46
C GLY A 311 8.21 10.69 6.69
N PHE A 312 6.98 11.15 6.95
CA PHE A 312 6.69 11.99 8.11
C PHE A 312 6.85 11.20 9.42
N LEU A 313 6.29 9.99 9.46
CA LEU A 313 6.42 9.10 10.61
C LEU A 313 7.88 8.75 10.91
N THR A 314 8.64 8.38 9.89
CA THR A 314 10.02 7.91 10.05
C THR A 314 11.02 9.03 10.28
N ILE A 315 10.79 10.27 9.82
CA ILE A 315 11.75 11.37 9.98
C ILE A 315 11.42 12.26 11.17
N PHE A 316 10.14 12.44 11.50
CA PHE A 316 9.72 13.31 12.59
C PHE A 316 9.28 12.52 13.82
N ILE A 317 8.23 11.70 13.70
CA ILE A 317 7.56 11.12 14.88
C ILE A 317 8.43 10.09 15.58
N ILE A 318 8.90 9.08 14.86
CA ILE A 318 9.66 7.98 15.44
C ILE A 318 11.02 8.46 15.98
N PRO A 319 11.83 9.25 15.23
CA PRO A 319 13.08 9.78 15.76
C PRO A 319 12.86 10.66 16.98
N PHE A 320 11.81 11.48 17.01
CA PHE A 320 11.50 12.31 18.17
C PHE A 320 11.29 11.46 19.44
N LEU A 321 10.55 10.36 19.36
CA LEU A 321 10.37 9.43 20.47
C LEU A 321 11.71 8.82 20.92
N PHE A 322 12.55 8.40 19.98
CA PHE A 322 13.88 7.85 20.28
C PHE A 322 14.82 8.89 20.88
N ILE A 323 14.79 10.13 20.41
CA ILE A 323 15.60 11.23 20.96
C ILE A 323 15.22 11.50 22.41
N ILE A 324 13.92 11.53 22.73
CA ILE A 324 13.44 11.66 24.12
C ILE A 324 13.96 10.50 24.97
N ALA A 325 13.79 9.27 24.52
CA ALA A 325 14.25 8.09 25.25
C ALA A 325 15.77 8.12 25.50
N THR A 326 16.54 8.47 24.46
CA THR A 326 18.00 8.56 24.53
C THR A 326 18.44 9.65 25.50
N TRP A 327 17.84 10.84 25.40
CA TRP A 327 18.12 11.95 26.32
C TRP A 327 17.81 11.58 27.78
N LEU A 328 16.67 10.95 28.04
CA LEU A 328 16.29 10.52 29.39
C LEU A 328 17.30 9.52 29.98
N MET A 329 17.75 8.56 29.17
CA MET A 329 18.74 7.55 29.59
C MET A 329 20.12 8.16 29.83
N SER A 330 20.56 9.11 28.99
CA SER A 330 21.89 9.70 29.07
C SER A 330 21.98 10.94 29.96
N ARG A 331 20.85 11.49 30.45
CA ARG A 331 20.79 12.74 31.23
C ARG A 331 21.75 12.81 32.43
N LYS A 332 22.07 11.66 33.04
CA LYS A 332 22.94 11.58 34.23
C LYS A 332 24.42 11.35 33.92
N TYR A 333 24.76 10.82 32.74
CA TYR A 333 26.10 10.28 32.45
C TYR A 333 26.71 10.76 31.13
N GLY A 334 25.92 11.42 30.27
CA GLY A 334 26.36 11.91 28.97
C GLY A 334 26.96 13.31 29.03
N GLU A 335 27.83 13.61 28.07
CA GLU A 335 28.42 14.94 27.87
C GLU A 335 27.40 15.95 27.30
N LEU A 336 26.43 15.46 26.52
CA LEU A 336 25.28 16.25 26.09
C LEU A 336 24.26 16.30 27.24
N THR A 337 23.90 17.49 27.69
CA THR A 337 23.08 17.71 28.89
C THR A 337 21.66 18.18 28.56
N ARG A 338 21.49 18.90 27.45
CA ARG A 338 20.22 19.54 27.07
C ARG A 338 19.52 18.75 25.98
N PHE A 339 18.21 18.57 26.08
CA PHE A 339 17.40 17.92 25.04
C PHE A 339 17.66 18.51 23.65
N ARG A 340 17.79 19.85 23.56
CA ARG A 340 18.12 20.57 22.33
C ARG A 340 19.35 19.98 21.62
N GLU A 341 20.39 19.62 22.36
CA GLU A 341 21.63 19.11 21.78
C GLU A 341 21.41 17.74 21.12
N TYR A 342 20.64 16.85 21.77
CA TYR A 342 20.27 15.56 21.20
C TYR A 342 19.43 15.71 19.95
N TYR A 343 18.45 16.63 19.96
CA TYR A 343 17.59 16.89 18.82
C TYR A 343 18.35 17.44 17.61
N VAL A 344 19.26 18.38 17.85
CA VAL A 344 20.13 18.98 16.84
C VAL A 344 21.07 17.95 16.23
N ILE A 345 21.74 17.14 17.07
CA ILE A 345 22.66 16.09 16.61
C ILE A 345 21.90 15.03 15.80
N ALA A 346 20.69 14.66 16.21
CA ALA A 346 19.84 13.77 15.44
C ALA A 346 19.51 14.33 14.04
N GLY A 347 19.18 15.64 13.94
CA GLY A 347 18.94 16.30 12.66
C GLY A 347 20.17 16.25 11.73
N VAL A 348 21.37 16.45 12.28
CA VAL A 348 22.63 16.34 11.51
C VAL A 348 22.89 14.89 11.09
N ALA A 349 22.67 13.94 12.00
CA ALA A 349 22.85 12.51 11.73
C ALA A 349 21.88 11.99 10.65
N LEU A 350 20.73 12.64 10.45
CA LEU A 350 19.74 12.29 9.42
C LEU A 350 20.18 12.62 7.99
N VAL A 351 21.15 13.53 7.81
CA VAL A 351 21.58 13.96 6.46
C VAL A 351 22.08 12.79 5.63
N VAL A 352 22.96 11.96 6.20
CA VAL A 352 23.56 10.81 5.47
C VAL A 352 22.52 9.74 5.13
N PRO A 353 21.71 9.22 6.08
CA PRO A 353 20.61 8.32 5.75
C PRO A 353 19.70 8.90 4.67
N SER A 354 19.31 10.17 4.76
CA SER A 354 18.39 10.79 3.80
C SER A 354 18.97 10.85 2.38
N LEU A 355 20.28 11.11 2.24
CA LEU A 355 20.97 11.03 0.94
C LEU A 355 21.01 9.60 0.39
N ILE A 356 21.20 8.59 1.25
CA ILE A 356 21.11 7.18 0.83
C ILE A 356 19.70 6.86 0.37
N SER A 357 18.67 7.30 1.12
CA SER A 357 17.27 7.14 0.72
C SER A 357 16.97 7.82 -0.60
N PHE A 358 17.52 9.00 -0.85
CA PHE A 358 17.36 9.69 -2.12
C PHE A 358 17.88 8.83 -3.30
N VAL A 359 19.04 8.19 -3.14
CA VAL A 359 19.59 7.29 -4.19
C VAL A 359 18.70 6.04 -4.35
N LEU A 360 18.26 5.43 -3.26
CA LEU A 360 17.39 4.24 -3.30
C LEU A 360 16.01 4.54 -3.90
N GLY A 361 15.48 5.75 -3.67
CA GLY A 361 14.17 6.17 -4.16
C GLY A 361 14.05 6.25 -5.68
N PHE A 362 15.16 6.22 -6.42
CA PHE A 362 15.12 6.08 -7.90
C PHE A 362 14.74 4.67 -8.35
N PHE A 363 14.93 3.67 -7.50
CA PHE A 363 14.75 2.25 -7.85
C PHE A 363 13.48 1.65 -7.24
N MET A 364 13.01 2.19 -6.12
CA MET A 364 11.86 1.65 -5.40
C MET A 364 11.08 2.72 -4.60
N PRO A 365 9.79 2.49 -4.31
CA PRO A 365 8.98 3.38 -3.50
C PRO A 365 9.51 3.50 -2.07
N TYR A 366 9.49 4.72 -1.50
CA TYR A 366 9.96 4.96 -0.13
C TYR A 366 9.26 4.07 0.89
N PHE A 367 7.93 3.93 0.80
CA PHE A 367 7.16 3.11 1.74
C PHE A 367 7.66 1.65 1.82
N SER A 368 8.18 1.09 0.71
CA SER A 368 8.66 -0.30 0.64
C SER A 368 9.91 -0.55 1.49
N TYR A 369 10.76 0.46 1.66
CA TYR A 369 11.99 0.37 2.46
C TYR A 369 12.02 1.29 3.68
N ALA A 370 10.98 2.07 3.92
CA ALA A 370 10.86 3.00 5.05
C ALA A 370 11.15 2.35 6.40
N ARG A 371 10.71 1.09 6.58
CA ARG A 371 10.98 0.30 7.79
C ARG A 371 12.48 0.05 8.00
N TYR A 372 13.21 -0.32 6.95
CA TYR A 372 14.66 -0.53 7.03
C TYR A 372 15.41 0.78 7.22
N PHE A 373 15.00 1.82 6.49
CA PHE A 373 15.52 3.18 6.65
C PHE A 373 15.42 3.64 8.10
N MET A 374 14.28 3.37 8.75
CA MET A 374 14.05 3.67 10.16
C MET A 374 15.08 3.01 11.10
N PHE A 375 15.42 1.73 10.88
CA PHE A 375 16.43 1.06 11.69
C PHE A 375 17.84 1.62 11.43
N VAL A 376 18.18 1.88 10.17
CA VAL A 376 19.49 2.43 9.79
C VAL A 376 19.70 3.82 10.41
N GLN A 377 18.72 4.72 10.32
CA GLN A 377 18.85 6.05 10.91
C GLN A 377 18.97 5.99 12.44
N ILE A 378 18.20 5.13 13.12
CA ILE A 378 18.23 5.02 14.59
C ILE A 378 19.56 4.42 15.02
N GLY A 379 20.03 3.36 14.36
CA GLY A 379 21.33 2.75 14.63
C GLY A 379 22.48 3.74 14.43
N PHE A 380 22.45 4.51 13.33
CA PHE A 380 23.44 5.54 13.06
C PHE A 380 23.41 6.66 14.10
N TYR A 381 22.22 7.17 14.45
CA TYR A 381 22.05 8.16 15.51
C TYR A 381 22.59 7.66 16.86
N MET A 382 22.27 6.43 17.26
CA MET A 382 22.74 5.83 18.50
C MET A 382 24.27 5.71 18.52
N LEU A 383 24.88 5.30 17.40
CA LEU A 383 26.33 5.27 17.24
C LEU A 383 26.94 6.68 17.41
N VAL A 384 26.31 7.70 16.83
CA VAL A 384 26.74 9.10 16.96
C VAL A 384 26.71 9.55 18.41
N ILE A 385 25.58 9.38 19.10
CA ILE A 385 25.42 9.76 20.50
C ILE A 385 26.38 9.00 21.41
N PHE A 386 26.51 7.69 21.22
CA PHE A 386 27.46 6.88 21.98
C PHE A 386 28.89 7.39 21.81
N ARG A 387 29.30 7.68 20.57
CA ARG A 387 30.65 8.17 20.29
C ARG A 387 30.91 9.55 20.90
N ILE A 388 29.94 10.46 20.84
CA ILE A 388 30.05 11.80 21.41
C ILE A 388 30.12 11.73 22.95
N ASN A 389 29.23 10.97 23.58
CA ASN A 389 29.17 10.85 25.03
C ASN A 389 30.35 10.06 25.63
N SER A 390 31.00 9.18 24.86
CA SER A 390 32.13 8.38 25.36
C SER A 390 33.50 9.08 25.23
N ASP A 391 33.61 10.17 24.48
CA ASP A 391 34.89 10.81 24.16
C ASP A 391 35.01 12.20 24.82
N LYS A 392 35.55 12.24 26.04
CA LYS A 392 35.70 13.46 26.85
C LYS A 392 36.48 14.58 26.15
N ARG A 393 37.32 14.25 25.17
CA ARG A 393 38.11 15.22 24.37
C ARG A 393 37.24 16.00 23.38
N LEU A 394 36.11 15.43 22.97
CA LEU A 394 35.16 16.07 22.03
C LEU A 394 34.24 17.08 22.74
N ALA A 395 34.03 16.94 24.04
CA ALA A 395 33.17 17.82 24.82
C ALA A 395 33.82 19.16 25.19
N ASN A 396 35.15 19.17 25.31
CA ASN A 396 35.94 20.31 25.81
C ASN A 396 37.25 20.50 25.00
N PRO A 397 37.23 21.19 23.84
CA PRO A 397 38.42 21.39 23.02
C PRO A 397 39.55 22.16 23.74
N ALA A 398 39.21 22.97 24.75
CA ALA A 398 40.19 23.68 25.58
C ALA A 398 41.01 22.78 26.52
N LYS A 399 40.48 21.61 26.93
CA LYS A 399 41.22 20.61 27.73
C LYS A 399 42.02 19.63 26.89
N ALA A 400 41.72 19.52 25.59
CA ALA A 400 42.45 18.62 24.69
C ALA A 400 43.90 19.10 24.41
N HIS A 401 44.15 20.42 24.46
CA HIS A 401 45.50 20.98 24.31
C HIS A 401 46.39 20.88 25.56
N THR A 402 45.82 20.61 26.74
CA THR A 402 46.60 20.42 27.98
C THR A 402 47.09 18.98 28.18
N ASP A 403 46.50 18.01 27.47
CA ASP A 403 46.87 16.58 27.52
C ASP A 403 47.76 16.16 26.34
N GLU A 404 48.49 17.09 25.71
CA GLU A 404 49.68 16.68 24.97
C GLU A 404 50.67 16.09 25.99
N ILE A 405 50.89 14.78 25.88
CA ILE A 405 51.96 14.10 26.60
C ILE A 405 53.25 14.78 26.14
N LYS A 406 53.77 15.71 26.95
CA LYS A 406 55.16 16.14 26.84
C LYS A 406 55.99 14.89 27.11
N LEU A 407 56.55 14.30 26.05
CA LEU A 407 57.59 13.30 26.23
C LEU A 407 58.68 13.93 27.11
N PRO A 408 59.12 13.28 28.19
CA PRO A 408 60.21 13.81 28.99
C PRO A 408 61.47 13.86 28.11
N ASP A 409 62.12 15.03 28.05
CA ASP A 409 63.29 15.31 27.20
C ASP A 409 64.51 14.41 27.47
N LYS A 410 64.46 13.54 28.50
CA LYS A 410 65.49 12.53 28.74
C LYS A 410 64.87 11.22 29.23
N LEU A 411 64.98 10.19 28.38
CA LEU A 411 64.88 8.79 28.79
C LEU A 411 65.99 8.50 29.81
N THR A 412 65.65 8.49 31.09
CA THR A 412 66.54 7.93 32.12
C THR A 412 66.36 6.42 32.12
N THR A 413 67.30 5.73 31.47
CA THR A 413 67.41 4.27 31.56
C THR A 413 67.84 3.91 32.98
N LYS A 414 66.93 3.38 33.80
CA LYS A 414 67.33 2.64 35.01
C LYS A 414 67.91 1.29 34.58
N PRO A 415 69.09 0.89 35.06
CA PRO A 415 69.64 -0.42 34.73
C PRO A 415 68.77 -1.52 35.33
N LEU A 416 68.53 -2.55 34.52
CA LEU A 416 67.80 -3.77 34.88
C LEU A 416 68.46 -4.41 36.11
N GLN A 417 67.71 -4.53 37.21
CA GLN A 417 68.11 -5.37 38.33
C GLN A 417 68.12 -6.84 37.88
N LYS A 418 69.30 -7.45 37.93
CA LYS A 418 69.50 -8.90 37.80
C LYS A 418 68.71 -9.60 38.92
N LYS A 419 67.72 -10.43 38.55
CA LYS A 419 67.15 -11.42 39.47
C LYS A 419 68.23 -12.47 39.79
N SER A 420 68.58 -12.63 41.07
CA SER A 420 69.35 -13.78 41.52
C SER A 420 68.45 -15.01 41.55
N TYR A 421 68.93 -16.07 40.92
CA TYR A 421 68.43 -17.43 41.03
C TYR A 421 68.56 -17.90 42.49
N TYR A 422 67.51 -18.53 43.03
CA TYR A 422 67.63 -19.39 44.21
C TYR A 422 68.22 -20.73 43.77
N ASP A 423 69.14 -21.26 44.57
CA ASP A 423 69.29 -22.69 44.87
C ASP A 423 70.20 -22.80 46.11
N GLU A 424 69.60 -23.10 47.26
CA GLU A 424 70.26 -23.84 48.33
C GLU A 424 69.27 -24.91 48.81
N GLU A 425 69.60 -26.14 48.45
CA GLU A 425 69.05 -27.37 48.98
C GLU A 425 69.41 -27.51 50.48
N ASP A 426 68.49 -28.06 51.25
CA ASP A 426 68.63 -29.40 51.86
C ASP A 426 68.24 -29.48 53.35
N SER A 427 67.48 -30.55 53.64
CA SER A 427 67.38 -31.31 54.90
C SER A 427 66.86 -30.56 56.15
N GLY A 428 66.09 -31.14 57.07
CA GLY A 428 65.68 -32.51 57.32
C GLY A 428 65.13 -32.57 58.75
N ASP A 429 64.07 -33.35 58.91
CA ASP A 429 63.56 -34.01 60.12
C ASP A 429 63.06 -33.25 61.38
N HIS A 430 61.89 -33.72 61.79
CA HIS A 430 61.14 -33.48 63.02
C HIS A 430 61.65 -34.30 64.21
N LYS A 431 61.58 -33.72 65.42
CA LYS A 431 60.93 -34.22 66.69
C LYS A 431 61.68 -33.76 67.96
N PRO A 432 61.11 -33.87 69.18
CA PRO A 432 59.71 -34.08 69.59
C PRO A 432 59.21 -33.09 70.68
N SER A 433 57.91 -33.11 70.97
CA SER A 433 57.34 -32.75 72.28
C SER A 433 57.18 -34.01 73.13
N GLU A 434 57.73 -33.98 74.35
CA GLU A 434 57.34 -34.83 75.48
C GLU A 434 56.16 -34.18 76.23
N ILE A 435 55.19 -35.01 76.65
CA ILE A 435 54.50 -35.07 77.97
C ILE A 435 54.09 -33.70 78.58
N ASP A 436 52.83 -33.36 78.84
CA ASP A 436 51.67 -34.05 79.44
C ASP A 436 50.34 -33.53 78.84
#